data_AF-A0A9C9G891-F1
#
_entry.id   AF-A0A9C9G891-F1
#
_cell.length_a   1.000
_cell.length_b   1.000
_cell.length_c   1.000
_cell.angle_alpha   90.00
_cell.angle_beta   90.00
_cell.angle_gamma   90.00
#
_symmetry.space_group_name_H-M   'P 1'
#
loop_
_entity.id
_entity.type
_entity.pdbx_description
1 polymer ?
#
loop_
_entity_poly.entity_id
_entity_poly.type
_entity_poly.pdbx_seq_one_letter_code
_entity_poly.pdbx_strand_id
1 'polypeptide(L)'
;MNTIMPIKVERAASIDTIMEMTRVMNEASSSGDWDVVTEVEQKRQPLIRTFFGDLSQLVDGPKSSDILQQQIQKIQTTDQEIMQRADQARIEAGKDLQSISKGQRVSQAYIQNQA
;
A
#
# COMPACT_ATOMS: atom_id res chain seq x y z
N MET A 1 1.87 -19.16 -10.72
CA MET A 1 3.08 -18.35 -10.93
C MET A 1 2.63 -17.02 -11.52
N ASN A 2 2.48 -15.98 -10.68
CA ASN A 2 2.17 -14.63 -11.15
C ASN A 2 3.49 -13.92 -11.43
N THR A 3 3.79 -13.70 -12.71
CA THR A 3 4.94 -12.94 -13.16
C THR A 3 4.66 -11.46 -12.91
N ILE A 4 5.24 -10.91 -11.85
CA ILE A 4 5.28 -9.46 -11.62
C ILE A 4 6.17 -8.88 -12.73
N MET A 5 5.57 -8.13 -13.66
CA MET A 5 6.31 -7.50 -14.74
C MET A 5 7.23 -6.39 -14.18
N PRO A 6 8.46 -6.23 -14.71
CA PRO A 6 9.35 -5.17 -14.29
C PRO A 6 8.77 -3.80 -14.71
N ILE A 7 8.61 -2.91 -13.73
CA ILE A 7 8.14 -1.54 -13.93
C ILE A 7 9.22 -0.78 -14.75
N LYS A 8 8.96 -0.50 -16.03
CA LYS A 8 9.75 0.44 -16.83
C LYS A 8 9.42 1.87 -16.40
N VAL A 9 10.16 2.41 -15.43
CA VAL A 9 10.04 3.79 -14.95
C VAL A 9 10.82 4.73 -15.87
N GLU A 10 10.25 5.08 -17.03
CA GLU A 10 10.88 6.03 -17.97
C GLU A 10 9.87 6.96 -18.66
N ARG A 11 8.73 7.24 -18.03
CA ARG A 11 7.75 8.24 -18.51
C ARG A 11 7.64 9.39 -17.51
N ALA A 12 7.46 10.60 -18.03
CA ALA A 12 7.06 11.79 -17.27
C ALA A 12 5.93 11.45 -16.28
N ALA A 13 5.86 12.15 -15.14
CA ALA A 13 4.81 11.95 -14.14
C ALA A 13 3.44 12.02 -14.84
N SER A 14 2.73 10.89 -14.87
CA SER A 14 1.42 10.76 -15.52
C SER A 14 0.46 10.10 -14.56
N ILE A 15 -0.82 10.48 -14.66
CA ILE A 15 -1.88 9.88 -13.86
C ILE A 15 -1.95 8.36 -14.05
N ASP A 16 -1.70 7.86 -15.27
CA ASP A 16 -1.71 6.43 -15.57
C ASP A 16 -0.64 5.66 -14.78
N THR A 17 0.54 6.25 -14.64
CA THR A 17 1.62 5.65 -13.84
C THR A 17 1.24 5.61 -12.36
N ILE A 18 0.65 6.69 -11.84
CA ILE A 18 0.16 6.73 -10.45
C ILE A 18 -0.94 5.69 -10.23
N MET A 19 -1.89 5.57 -11.17
CA MET A 19 -2.98 4.60 -11.12
C MET A 19 -2.49 3.16 -11.14
N GLU A 20 -1.48 2.86 -11.96
CA GLU A 20 -0.87 1.54 -12.01
C GLU A 20 -0.16 1.20 -10.69
N MET A 21 0.56 2.16 -10.10
CA MET A 21 1.19 1.96 -8.79
C MET A 21 0.15 1.77 -7.69
N THR A 22 -0.96 2.51 -7.72
CA THR A 22 -2.11 2.29 -6.82
C THR A 22 -2.70 0.89 -6.97
N ARG A 23 -2.83 0.37 -8.21
CA ARG A 23 -3.28 -1.01 -8.46
C ARG A 23 -2.32 -2.03 -7.84
N VAL A 24 -1.02 -1.88 -8.08
CA VAL A 24 0.03 -2.77 -7.53
C VAL A 24 0.01 -2.76 -6.00
N MET A 25 -0.10 -1.58 -5.37
CA MET A 25 -0.20 -1.48 -3.91
C MET A 25 -1.46 -2.17 -3.38
N ASN A 26 -2.60 -2.04 -4.06
CA ASN A 26 -3.83 -2.72 -3.65
C ASN A 26 -3.66 -4.24 -3.69
N GLU A 27 -3.09 -4.77 -4.78
CA GLU A 27 -2.82 -6.20 -4.94
C GLU A 27 -1.84 -6.73 -3.88
N ALA A 28 -0.74 -6.01 -3.64
CA ALA A 28 0.24 -6.35 -2.61
C ALA A 28 -0.39 -6.34 -1.21
N SER A 29 -1.17 -5.30 -0.88
CA SER A 29 -1.88 -5.21 0.41
C SER A 29 -2.89 -6.34 0.61
N SER A 30 -3.53 -6.79 -0.47
CA SER A 30 -4.50 -7.90 -0.41
C SER A 30 -3.83 -9.25 -0.14
N SER A 31 -2.55 -9.38 -0.51
CA SER A 31 -1.74 -10.57 -0.30
C SER A 31 -0.89 -10.49 0.99
N GLY A 32 -0.96 -9.37 1.72
CA GLY A 32 -0.15 -9.13 2.93
C GLY A 32 1.31 -8.77 2.66
N ASP A 33 1.68 -8.45 1.42
CA ASP A 33 3.05 -8.08 1.04
C ASP A 33 3.31 -6.59 1.33
N TRP A 34 3.51 -6.28 2.61
CA TRP A 34 3.68 -4.90 3.10
C TRP A 34 5.00 -4.25 2.68
N ASP A 35 6.01 -5.05 2.37
CA ASP A 35 7.30 -4.57 1.87
C ASP A 35 7.13 -3.96 0.47
N VAL A 36 6.41 -4.65 -0.42
CA VAL A 36 6.07 -4.12 -1.75
C VAL A 36 5.19 -2.87 -1.65
N VAL A 37 4.18 -2.86 -0.76
CA VAL A 37 3.35 -1.67 -0.54
C VAL A 37 4.22 -0.46 -0.16
N THR A 38 5.19 -0.66 0.74
CA THR A 38 6.09 0.39 1.22
C THR A 38 7.03 0.87 0.11
N GLU A 39 7.64 -0.05 -0.63
CA GLU A 39 8.57 0.28 -1.72
C GLU A 39 7.86 1.07 -2.84
N VAL A 40 6.66 0.63 -3.24
CA VAL A 40 5.89 1.28 -4.30
C VAL A 40 5.42 2.66 -3.83
N GLU A 41 4.97 2.81 -2.57
CA GLU A 41 4.53 4.10 -2.04
C GLU A 41 5.64 5.15 -2.02
N GLN A 42 6.86 4.76 -1.64
CA GLN A 42 8.03 5.66 -1.65
C GLN A 42 8.31 6.23 -3.04
N LYS A 43 8.04 5.45 -4.10
CA LYS A 43 8.18 5.87 -5.50
C LYS A 43 6.95 6.63 -6.00
N ARG A 44 5.74 6.30 -5.52
CA ARG A 44 4.46 6.88 -5.96
C ARG A 44 4.26 8.31 -5.45
N GLN A 45 4.61 8.56 -4.19
CA GLN A 45 4.47 9.86 -3.52
C GLN A 45 5.11 11.06 -4.26
N PRO A 46 6.38 11.00 -4.71
CA PRO A 46 6.95 12.10 -5.48
C PRO A 46 6.22 12.31 -6.82
N LEU A 47 5.74 11.25 -7.48
CA LEU A 47 4.98 11.38 -8.73
C LEU A 47 3.63 12.07 -8.51
N ILE A 48 2.91 11.73 -7.43
CA ILE A 48 1.68 12.42 -7.02
C ILE A 48 1.97 13.90 -6.78
N ARG A 49 3.02 14.23 -6.02
CA ARG A 49 3.41 15.62 -5.74
C ARG A 49 3.78 16.38 -7.01
N THR A 50 4.51 15.78 -7.93
CA THR A 50 4.86 16.41 -9.21
C THR A 50 3.62 16.60 -10.09
N PHE A 51 2.77 15.59 -10.21
CA PHE A 51 1.60 15.62 -11.09
C PHE A 51 0.53 16.61 -10.62
N PHE A 52 0.21 16.62 -9.31
CA PHE A 52 -0.78 17.54 -8.75
C PHE A 52 -0.19 18.87 -8.26
N GLY A 53 1.13 19.02 -8.25
CA GLY A 53 1.80 20.27 -7.87
C GLY A 53 1.74 21.35 -8.95
N ASP A 54 1.56 20.96 -10.22
CA ASP A 54 1.38 21.87 -11.35
C ASP A 54 -0.01 21.68 -11.99
N LEU A 55 -1.03 22.19 -11.30
CA LEU A 55 -2.43 22.13 -11.75
C LEU A 55 -2.70 22.98 -13.00
N SER A 56 -1.77 23.84 -13.41
CA SER A 56 -1.94 24.73 -14.56
C SER A 56 -1.98 23.99 -15.90
N GLN A 57 -1.44 22.77 -15.95
CA GLN A 57 -1.42 21.92 -17.16
C GLN A 57 -2.56 20.90 -17.23
N LEU A 58 -3.40 20.81 -16.20
CA LEU A 58 -4.36 19.70 -16.04
C LEU A 58 -5.77 20.00 -16.57
N VAL A 59 -6.06 21.22 -17.04
CA VAL A 59 -7.43 21.65 -17.34
C VAL A 59 -7.57 22.12 -18.79
N ASP A 60 -7.50 21.19 -19.73
CA ASP A 60 -8.01 21.40 -21.09
C ASP A 60 -9.47 20.90 -21.19
N GLY A 61 -10.40 21.66 -20.60
CA GLY A 61 -11.85 21.54 -20.78
C GLY A 61 -12.65 20.70 -19.75
N PRO A 62 -14.00 20.73 -19.79
CA PRO A 62 -14.84 20.12 -18.75
C PRO A 62 -14.75 18.58 -18.67
N LYS A 63 -14.63 17.89 -19.81
CA LYS A 63 -14.60 16.41 -19.85
C LYS A 63 -13.30 15.82 -19.31
N SER A 64 -12.18 16.52 -19.46
CA SER A 64 -10.89 16.10 -18.90
C SER A 64 -10.85 16.30 -17.38
N SER A 65 -11.53 17.33 -16.86
CA SER A 65 -11.73 17.55 -15.42
C SER A 65 -12.53 16.42 -14.75
N ASP A 66 -13.62 15.94 -15.35
CA ASP A 66 -14.45 14.86 -14.77
C ASP A 66 -13.69 13.53 -14.67
N ILE A 67 -12.95 13.17 -15.72
CA ILE A 67 -12.14 11.94 -15.74
C ILE A 67 -11.03 12.03 -14.69
N LEU A 68 -10.35 13.17 -14.61
CA LEU A 68 -9.29 13.38 -13.61
C LEU A 68 -9.84 13.29 -12.18
N GLN A 69 -11.01 13.87 -11.92
CA GLN A 69 -11.68 13.77 -10.62
C GLN A 69 -11.98 12.32 -10.26
N GLN A 70 -12.47 11.51 -11.21
CA GLN A 70 -12.72 10.08 -10.97
C GLN A 70 -11.43 9.32 -10.64
N GLN A 71 -10.31 9.63 -11.30
CA GLN A 71 -9.03 8.99 -10.99
C GLN A 71 -8.52 9.38 -9.59
N ILE A 72 -8.62 10.66 -9.22
CA ILE A 72 -8.27 11.14 -7.87
C ILE A 72 -9.12 10.40 -6.82
N GLN A 73 -10.43 10.33 -7.03
CA GLN A 73 -11.34 9.66 -6.11
C GLN A 73 -10.97 8.18 -5.96
N LYS A 74 -10.64 7.51 -7.07
CA LYS A 74 -10.22 6.11 -7.06
C LYS A 74 -8.93 5.90 -6.29
N ILE A 75 -7.93 6.78 -6.46
CA ILE A 75 -6.68 6.73 -5.67
C ILE A 75 -7.00 6.84 -4.18
N GLN A 76 -7.78 7.84 -3.78
CA GLN A 76 -8.13 8.08 -2.39
C GLN A 76 -8.88 6.90 -1.76
N THR A 77 -9.88 6.36 -2.47
CA THR A 77 -10.64 5.20 -1.98
C THR A 77 -9.74 3.97 -1.83
N THR A 78 -8.90 3.67 -2.82
CA THR A 78 -7.97 2.54 -2.71
C THR A 78 -6.95 2.73 -1.60
N ASP A 79 -6.44 3.94 -1.39
CA ASP A 79 -5.51 4.23 -0.28
C ASP A 79 -6.19 4.00 1.08
N GLN A 80 -7.44 4.40 1.24
CA GLN A 80 -8.21 4.13 2.46
C GLN A 80 -8.40 2.63 2.70
N GLU A 81 -8.69 1.86 1.65
CA GLU A 81 -8.80 0.39 1.74
C GLU A 81 -7.47 -0.25 2.15
N ILE A 82 -6.35 0.18 1.57
CA ILE A 82 -5.00 -0.28 1.94
C ILE A 82 -4.71 0.03 3.41
N MET A 83 -5.02 1.25 3.87
CA MET A 83 -4.82 1.64 5.27
C MET A 83 -5.65 0.77 6.23
N GLN A 84 -6.91 0.51 5.90
CA GLN A 84 -7.76 -0.38 6.71
C GLN A 84 -7.18 -1.80 6.81
N ARG A 85 -6.67 -2.36 5.70
CA ARG A 85 -6.01 -3.66 5.70
C ARG A 85 -4.72 -3.64 6.54
N ALA A 86 -3.94 -2.56 6.46
CA ALA A 86 -2.72 -2.41 7.24
C ALA A 86 -3.02 -2.35 8.76
N ASP A 87 -4.06 -1.64 9.17
CA ASP A 87 -4.48 -1.57 10.56
C ASP A 87 -4.96 -2.94 11.08
N GLN A 88 -5.73 -3.68 10.27
CA GLN A 88 -6.13 -5.04 10.60
C GLN A 88 -4.92 -5.98 10.75
N ALA A 89 -3.97 -5.93 9.82
CA ALA A 89 -2.76 -6.74 9.88
C ALA A 89 -1.90 -6.41 11.11
N ARG A 90 -1.81 -5.14 11.52
CA ARG A 90 -1.13 -4.73 12.76
C ARG A 90 -1.79 -5.32 14.00
N ILE A 91 -3.12 -5.32 14.07
CA ILE A 91 -3.88 -5.92 15.17
C ILE A 91 -3.61 -7.42 15.26
N GLU A 92 -3.60 -8.12 14.12
CA GLU A 92 -3.33 -9.55 14.04
C GLU A 92 -1.91 -9.90 14.47
N ALA A 93 -0.90 -9.19 13.93
CA ALA A 93 0.48 -9.36 14.35
C ALA A 93 0.67 -9.13 15.86
N GLY A 94 -0.03 -8.16 16.44
CA GLY A 94 -0.03 -7.92 17.89
C GLY A 94 -0.58 -9.10 18.69
N LYS A 95 -1.66 -9.74 18.22
CA LYS A 95 -2.23 -10.95 18.84
C LYS A 95 -1.27 -12.13 18.77
N ASP A 96 -0.63 -12.33 17.62
CA ASP A 96 0.32 -13.42 17.41
C ASP A 96 1.54 -13.27 18.32
N LEU A 97 2.10 -12.07 18.43
CA LEU A 97 3.19 -11.78 19.36
C LEU A 97 2.83 -12.06 20.83
N GLN A 98 1.61 -11.68 21.24
CA GLN A 98 1.12 -11.99 22.59
C GLN A 98 0.99 -13.51 22.81
N SER A 99 0.52 -14.24 21.80
CA SER A 99 0.40 -15.70 21.85
C SER A 99 1.78 -16.36 22.01
N ILE A 100 2.76 -15.95 21.20
CA ILE A 100 4.15 -16.43 21.27
C ILE A 100 4.75 -16.15 22.65
N SER A 101 4.59 -14.92 23.16
CA SER A 101 5.07 -14.54 24.50
C SER A 101 4.47 -15.39 25.62
N LYS A 102 3.17 -15.72 25.52
CA LYS A 102 2.52 -16.62 26.47
C LYS A 102 3.07 -18.05 26.35
N GLY A 103 3.25 -18.56 25.14
CA GLY A 103 3.84 -19.87 24.88
C GLY A 103 5.25 -20.01 25.47
N GLN A 104 6.10 -19.00 25.29
CA GLN A 104 7.44 -18.94 25.88
C GLN A 104 7.40 -18.97 27.41
N ARG A 105 6.50 -18.20 28.04
CA ARG A 105 6.32 -18.21 29.49
C ARG A 105 5.88 -19.57 30.04
N VAL A 106 4.93 -20.22 29.37
CA VAL A 106 4.47 -21.57 29.74
C VAL A 106 5.61 -22.58 29.61
N SER A 107 6.36 -22.54 28.50
CA SER A 107 7.52 -23.40 28.29
C SER A 107 8.57 -23.23 29.39
N GLN A 108 8.85 -21.99 29.79
CA GLN A 108 9.84 -21.70 30.83
C GLN A 108 9.39 -22.20 32.21
N ALA A 109 8.10 -22.03 32.54
CA ALA A 109 7.52 -22.55 33.78
C ALA A 109 7.55 -24.09 33.83
N TYR A 110 7.34 -24.75 32.69
CA TYR A 110 7.44 -26.20 32.58
C TYR A 110 8.86 -26.71 32.85
N ILE A 111 9.87 -26.07 32.23
CA ILE A 111 11.29 -26.39 32.46
C ILE A 111 11.66 -26.19 33.93
N GLN A 112 11.22 -25.10 34.56
CA GLN A 112 11.50 -24.80 35.96
C GLN A 112 10.88 -25.79 36.94
N ASN A 113 9.72 -26.39 36.62
CA ASN A 113 9.07 -27.39 37.47
C ASN A 113 9.58 -28.81 37.25
N GLN A 114 10.43 -29.05 36.25
CA GLN A 114 11.07 -30.34 35.98
C GLN A 114 12.55 -30.40 36.41
N ALA A 115 13.13 -29.25 36.79
CA ALA A 115 14.46 -29.14 37.38
C ALA A 115 14.39 -29.19 38.91
#